data_AF-G4ZBP8-F1
#
_entry.id   AF-G4ZBP8-F1
#
_cell.length_a   1.000
_cell.length_b   1.000
_cell.length_c   1.000
_cell.angle_alpha   90.00
_cell.angle_beta   90.00
_cell.angle_gamma   90.00
#
_symmetry.space_group_name_H-M   'P 1'
#
loop_
_entity.id
_entity.type
_entity.pdbx_description
1 polymer ?
#
loop_
_entity_poly.entity_id
_entity_poly.type
_entity_poly.pdbx_seq_one_letter_code
_entity_poly.pdbx_strand_id
1 'polypeptide(L)'
;MNNHSARLVYKANALVDPPQEWHANWGAWLSYVRDYQQRTCQTLPIKGTMNNNQRNDRIVVTEKYKLGKIDKLPAFIDPYQRVYICTHGWPGRPPRGTGERPRQHVRFTGCGFRFTVQACQRNGIWQFRVVHGTFVHNHDVTADSFAALPSSRGLDDARIEARVEGMLAVDSKRSKIYH
;
A
#
# COMPACT_ATOMS: atom_id res chain seq x y z
N MET A 1 -4.67 -48.77 -2.00
CA MET A 1 -5.28 -47.69 -2.80
C MET A 1 -5.77 -46.61 -1.85
N ASN A 2 -4.92 -45.64 -1.47
CA ASN A 2 -5.32 -44.53 -0.61
C ASN A 2 -5.53 -43.29 -1.47
N ASN A 3 -6.80 -42.94 -1.68
CA ASN A 3 -7.21 -41.77 -2.43
C ASN A 3 -7.14 -40.55 -1.50
N HIS A 4 -6.00 -39.85 -1.50
CA HIS A 4 -5.90 -38.52 -0.90
C HIS A 4 -6.72 -37.54 -1.74
N SER A 5 -8.00 -37.39 -1.40
CA SER A 5 -8.83 -36.33 -1.94
C SER A 5 -8.27 -34.99 -1.45
N ALA A 6 -7.53 -34.31 -2.33
CA ALA A 6 -7.12 -32.93 -2.14
C ALA A 6 -8.39 -32.08 -2.08
N ARG A 7 -8.80 -31.72 -0.87
CA ARG A 7 -9.89 -30.77 -0.63
C ARG A 7 -9.46 -29.43 -1.22
N LEU A 8 -9.89 -29.15 -2.45
CA LEU A 8 -9.84 -27.82 -3.04
C LEU A 8 -10.72 -26.93 -2.14
N VAL A 9 -10.09 -26.27 -1.17
CA VAL A 9 -10.72 -25.16 -0.45
C VAL A 9 -10.85 -24.06 -1.48
N TYR A 10 -12.02 -23.96 -2.10
CA TYR A 10 -12.39 -22.81 -2.92
C TYR A 10 -12.35 -21.59 -1.98
N LYS A 11 -11.23 -20.86 -2.02
CA LYS A 11 -11.08 -19.58 -1.32
C LYS A 11 -12.17 -18.65 -1.83
N ALA A 12 -12.98 -18.11 -0.92
CA ALA A 12 -13.94 -17.08 -1.27
C ALA A 12 -13.17 -15.89 -1.86
N ASN A 13 -13.55 -15.49 -3.08
CA ASN A 13 -13.04 -14.26 -3.67
C ASN A 13 -13.83 -13.11 -3.05
N ALA A 14 -13.22 -12.35 -2.14
CA ALA A 14 -13.85 -11.19 -1.55
C ALA A 14 -13.71 -9.99 -2.49
N LEU A 15 -14.83 -9.59 -3.10
CA LEU A 15 -14.93 -8.37 -3.90
C LEU A 15 -14.97 -7.16 -2.96
N VAL A 16 -14.24 -6.11 -3.31
CA VAL A 16 -14.28 -4.84 -2.60
C VAL A 16 -14.54 -3.73 -3.59
N ASP A 17 -15.33 -2.74 -3.19
CA ASP A 17 -15.60 -1.57 -4.03
C ASP A 17 -14.30 -0.85 -4.41
N PRO A 18 -14.14 -0.43 -5.67
CA PRO A 18 -12.96 0.31 -6.08
C PRO A 18 -12.83 1.64 -5.31
N PRO A 19 -11.59 2.10 -5.02
CA PRO A 19 -11.35 3.45 -4.52
C PRO A 19 -11.90 4.51 -5.49
N GLN A 20 -12.24 5.68 -4.95
CA GLN A 20 -12.57 6.86 -5.74
C GLN A 20 -11.44 7.15 -6.72
N GLU A 21 -11.79 7.36 -7.98
CA GLU A 21 -10.81 7.36 -9.05
C GLU A 21 -9.90 8.59 -9.04
N TRP A 22 -10.42 9.79 -8.74
CA TRP A 22 -9.72 11.07 -8.91
C TRP A 22 -9.54 11.84 -7.61
N HIS A 23 -8.34 12.40 -7.44
CA HIS A 23 -7.91 13.16 -6.26
C HIS A 23 -7.11 14.40 -6.67
N ALA A 24 -7.28 15.51 -5.93
CA ALA A 24 -6.63 16.77 -6.28
C ALA A 24 -5.10 16.74 -6.07
N ASN A 25 -4.63 16.12 -4.99
CA ASN A 25 -3.22 16.03 -4.63
C ASN A 25 -2.96 14.81 -3.73
N TRP A 26 -1.70 14.55 -3.39
CA TRP A 26 -1.33 13.46 -2.48
C TRP A 26 -1.97 13.56 -1.10
N GLY A 27 -2.14 14.77 -0.55
CA GLY A 27 -2.80 14.97 0.75
C GLY A 27 -4.25 14.49 0.73
N ALA A 28 -5.01 14.89 -0.30
CA ALA A 28 -6.39 14.43 -0.52
C ALA A 28 -6.46 12.90 -0.66
N TRP A 29 -5.55 12.30 -1.44
CA TRP A 29 -5.46 10.85 -1.57
C TRP A 29 -5.13 10.16 -0.23
N LEU A 30 -4.17 10.69 0.54
CA LEU A 30 -3.73 10.09 1.80
C LEU A 30 -4.80 10.15 2.88
N SER A 31 -5.61 11.22 2.90
CA SER A 31 -6.79 11.30 3.74
C SER A 31 -7.81 10.25 3.29
N TYR A 32 -8.18 10.26 2.01
CA TYR A 32 -9.17 9.36 1.44
C TYR A 32 -8.83 7.88 1.65
N VAL A 33 -7.58 7.48 1.40
CA VAL A 33 -7.18 6.07 1.48
C VAL A 33 -7.27 5.53 2.89
N ARG A 34 -7.07 6.37 3.91
CA ARG A 34 -7.24 6.00 5.32
C ARG A 34 -8.68 5.64 5.61
N ASP A 35 -9.61 6.50 5.21
CA ASP A 35 -11.05 6.29 5.40
C ASP A 35 -11.53 5.08 4.57
N TYR A 36 -11.05 4.97 3.33
CA TYR A 36 -11.33 3.82 2.48
C TYR A 36 -10.88 2.51 3.13
N GLN A 37 -9.64 2.45 3.66
CA GLN A 37 -9.11 1.29 4.37
C GLN A 37 -9.95 0.90 5.59
N GLN A 38 -10.43 1.88 6.36
CA GLN A 38 -11.32 1.65 7.50
C GLN A 38 -12.68 1.10 7.05
N ARG A 39 -13.36 1.77 6.11
CA ARG A 39 -14.68 1.37 5.60
C ARG A 39 -14.69 -0.02 4.97
N THR A 40 -13.59 -0.38 4.31
CA THR A 40 -13.44 -1.67 3.62
C THR A 40 -12.67 -2.70 4.43
N CYS A 41 -12.32 -2.38 5.69
CA CYS A 41 -11.62 -3.26 6.63
C CYS A 41 -10.36 -3.92 6.04
N GLN A 42 -9.56 -3.15 5.30
CA GLN A 42 -8.33 -3.66 4.68
C GLN A 42 -7.15 -2.74 4.94
N THR A 43 -5.97 -3.32 5.08
CA THR A 43 -4.72 -2.55 5.13
C THR A 43 -4.02 -2.61 3.78
N LEU A 44 -3.69 -1.44 3.24
CA LEU A 44 -3.13 -1.29 1.90
C LEU A 44 -1.70 -0.73 1.96
N PRO A 45 -0.70 -1.58 2.18
CA PRO A 45 0.68 -1.15 2.14
C PRO A 45 1.12 -0.73 0.72
N ILE A 46 2.09 0.19 0.68
CA ILE A 46 2.73 0.64 -0.56
C ILE A 46 3.78 -0.40 -0.96
N LYS A 47 3.58 -1.06 -2.11
CA LYS A 47 4.54 -2.00 -2.71
C LYS A 47 5.72 -1.29 -3.35
N GLY A 48 5.46 -0.16 -3.98
CA GLY A 48 6.47 0.55 -4.76
C GLY A 48 6.06 1.98 -5.02
N THR A 49 7.08 2.81 -5.18
CA THR A 49 6.96 4.24 -5.46
C THR A 49 7.85 4.54 -6.66
N MET A 50 7.38 5.42 -7.54
CA MET A 50 8.24 6.02 -8.56
C MET A 50 8.26 7.50 -8.32
N ASN A 51 9.45 8.06 -8.13
CA ASN A 51 9.62 9.48 -7.88
C ASN A 51 9.59 10.27 -9.19
N ASN A 52 9.53 11.59 -9.05
CA ASN A 52 9.48 12.54 -10.15
C ASN A 52 10.65 12.36 -11.12
N ASN A 53 11.88 12.35 -10.59
CA ASN A 53 13.11 12.26 -11.39
C ASN A 53 13.13 10.96 -12.21
N GLN A 54 12.84 9.82 -11.59
CA GLN A 54 12.76 8.53 -12.27
C GLN A 54 11.73 8.52 -13.39
N ARG A 55 10.58 9.20 -13.21
CA ARG A 55 9.60 9.34 -14.30
C ARG A 55 10.16 10.23 -15.41
N ASN A 56 10.74 11.37 -15.06
CA ASN A 56 11.29 12.30 -16.06
C ASN A 56 12.45 11.68 -16.85
N ASP A 57 13.35 10.94 -16.20
CA ASP A 57 14.42 10.20 -16.87
C ASP A 57 13.86 9.14 -17.85
N ARG A 58 12.73 8.52 -17.50
CA ARG A 58 12.05 7.56 -18.38
C ARG A 58 11.36 8.21 -19.57
N ILE A 59 10.73 9.39 -19.41
CA ILE A 59 10.00 10.00 -20.53
C ILE A 59 10.94 10.67 -21.53
N VAL A 60 12.08 11.23 -21.10
CA VAL A 60 12.94 12.04 -21.98
C VAL A 60 13.48 11.23 -23.17
N VAL A 61 13.62 9.92 -22.99
CA VAL A 61 14.05 9.00 -24.05
C VAL A 61 12.91 8.57 -24.98
N THR A 62 11.65 8.86 -24.64
CA THR A 62 10.48 8.45 -25.43
C THR A 62 10.22 9.40 -26.60
N GLU A 63 9.75 8.86 -27.73
CA GLU A 63 9.33 9.65 -28.89
C GLU A 63 8.23 10.67 -28.56
N LYS A 64 7.34 10.36 -27.61
CA LYS A 64 6.29 11.29 -27.19
C LYS A 64 6.85 12.56 -26.56
N TYR A 65 7.92 12.46 -25.78
CA TYR A 65 8.60 13.63 -25.23
C TYR A 65 9.33 14.40 -26.32
N LYS A 66 10.07 13.71 -27.20
CA LYS A 66 10.82 14.34 -28.31
C LYS A 66 9.89 15.11 -29.27
N LEU A 67 8.66 14.60 -29.47
CA LEU A 67 7.62 15.24 -30.26
C LEU A 67 6.80 16.29 -29.49
N GLY A 68 7.17 16.63 -28.25
CA GLY A 68 6.48 17.64 -27.43
C GLY A 68 5.06 17.24 -26.99
N LYS A 69 4.71 15.95 -27.02
CA LYS A 69 3.37 15.45 -26.66
C LYS A 69 3.20 15.17 -25.16
N ILE A 70 4.30 15.15 -24.41
CA ILE A 70 4.31 14.89 -22.96
C ILE A 70 5.37 15.79 -22.33
N ASP A 71 4.99 16.55 -21.32
CA ASP A 71 5.89 17.38 -20.55
C ASP A 71 6.53 16.63 -19.38
N LYS A 72 7.67 17.18 -18.90
CA LYS A 72 8.25 16.80 -17.61
C LYS A 72 7.26 17.09 -16.49
N LEU A 73 7.34 16.26 -15.46
CA LEU A 73 6.50 16.38 -14.30
C LEU A 73 6.98 17.59 -13.47
N PRO A 74 6.08 18.48 -13.01
CA PRO A 74 6.45 19.57 -12.11
C PRO A 74 7.09 19.08 -10.81
N ALA A 75 8.09 19.78 -10.29
CA ALA A 75 8.89 19.35 -9.13
C ALA A 75 8.06 19.10 -7.85
N PHE A 76 6.95 19.82 -7.66
CA PHE A 76 6.07 19.64 -6.50
C PHE A 76 5.29 18.32 -6.52
N ILE A 77 5.29 17.60 -7.64
CA ILE A 77 4.65 16.29 -7.77
C ILE A 77 5.67 15.21 -7.46
N ASP A 78 5.80 14.87 -6.18
CA ASP A 78 6.59 13.73 -5.74
C ASP A 78 5.87 12.97 -4.61
N PRO A 79 5.71 11.64 -4.72
CA PRO A 79 6.07 10.79 -5.86
C PRO A 79 5.18 10.96 -7.10
N TYR A 80 5.65 10.52 -8.27
CA TYR A 80 4.82 10.42 -9.48
C TYR A 80 3.70 9.38 -9.32
N GLN A 81 4.02 8.22 -8.75
CA GLN A 81 3.05 7.17 -8.48
C GLN A 81 3.38 6.33 -7.25
N ARG A 82 2.34 5.71 -6.68
CA ARG A 82 2.41 4.68 -5.64
C ARG A 82 1.59 3.47 -6.05
N VAL A 83 2.15 2.29 -5.84
CA VAL A 83 1.47 1.00 -6.04
C VAL A 83 1.01 0.49 -4.70
N TYR A 84 -0.28 0.27 -4.55
CA TYR A 84 -0.91 -0.29 -3.36
C TYR A 84 -1.24 -1.76 -3.59
N ILE A 85 -1.04 -2.59 -2.57
CA ILE A 85 -1.37 -4.02 -2.59
C ILE A 85 -2.05 -4.41 -1.29
N CYS A 86 -2.65 -5.61 -1.25
CA CYS A 86 -3.01 -6.24 0.02
C CYS A 86 -1.75 -6.66 0.81
N THR A 87 -1.85 -6.66 2.15
CA THR A 87 -0.83 -7.24 3.05
C THR A 87 -0.49 -8.69 2.70
N HIS A 88 -1.45 -9.46 2.17
CA HIS A 88 -1.21 -10.84 1.73
C HIS A 88 -0.65 -10.98 0.31
N GLY A 89 -0.49 -9.86 -0.41
CA GLY A 89 0.13 -9.79 -1.73
C GLY A 89 1.65 -9.56 -1.70
N TRP A 90 2.25 -9.39 -0.50
CA TRP A 90 3.70 -9.26 -0.36
C TRP A 90 4.38 -10.58 -0.67
N PRO A 91 5.33 -10.63 -1.64
CA PRO A 91 6.11 -11.84 -1.87
C PRO A 91 6.77 -12.27 -0.55
N GLY A 92 6.70 -13.57 -0.24
CA GLY A 92 7.25 -14.13 0.98
C GLY A 92 8.71 -13.71 1.16
N ARG A 93 9.06 -13.22 2.36
CA ARG A 93 10.47 -12.97 2.68
C ARG A 93 11.20 -14.31 2.80
N PRO A 94 12.41 -14.44 2.24
CA PRO A 94 13.19 -15.65 2.46
C PRO A 94 13.43 -15.87 3.95
N PRO A 95 13.44 -17.14 4.42
CA PRO A 95 13.72 -17.45 5.81
C PRO A 95 15.08 -16.90 6.22
N ARG A 96 15.16 -16.27 7.40
CA ARG A 96 16.43 -15.76 7.97
C ARG A 96 16.92 -16.58 9.17
N GLY A 97 16.33 -17.75 9.43
CA GLY A 97 16.67 -18.61 10.56
C GLY A 97 16.49 -20.09 10.24
N THR A 98 17.03 -20.96 11.09
CA THR A 98 17.09 -22.42 10.94
C THR A 98 15.71 -23.11 10.94
N GLY A 99 14.66 -22.41 11.36
CA GLY A 99 13.28 -22.91 11.31
C GLY A 99 12.79 -23.60 12.60
N GLU A 100 13.57 -23.55 13.68
CA GLU A 100 13.23 -24.18 14.96
C GLU A 100 11.99 -23.59 15.65
N ARG A 101 11.67 -22.32 15.40
CA ARG A 101 10.45 -21.68 15.94
C ARG A 101 9.30 -21.80 14.93
N PRO A 102 8.12 -22.29 15.34
CA PRO A 102 6.96 -22.34 14.47
C PRO A 102 6.61 -20.94 13.97
N ARG A 103 6.50 -20.78 12.65
CA ARG A 103 6.15 -19.51 12.03
C ARG A 103 4.72 -19.18 12.41
N GLN A 104 4.54 -18.19 13.27
CA GLN A 104 3.22 -17.63 13.50
C GLN A 104 2.76 -16.92 12.22
N HIS A 105 1.57 -17.30 11.75
CA HIS A 105 0.78 -16.72 10.65
C HIS A 105 1.51 -16.53 9.29
N VAL A 106 1.21 -17.41 8.34
CA VAL A 106 1.57 -17.27 6.92
C VAL A 106 0.90 -16.01 6.38
N ARG A 107 1.67 -14.92 6.23
CA ARG A 107 1.16 -13.65 5.68
C ARG A 107 1.02 -13.67 4.18
N PHE A 108 1.65 -14.59 3.46
CA PHE A 108 1.59 -14.60 1.99
C PHE A 108 0.56 -15.61 1.50
N THR A 109 -0.55 -15.12 0.94
CA THR A 109 -1.54 -15.96 0.25
C THR A 109 -1.50 -15.80 -1.26
N GLY A 110 -0.57 -14.99 -1.78
CA GLY A 110 -0.54 -14.62 -3.20
C GLY A 110 -1.71 -13.72 -3.60
N CYS A 111 -2.22 -12.89 -2.67
CA CYS A 111 -3.37 -12.04 -2.96
C CYS A 111 -3.09 -11.08 -4.12
N GLY A 112 -3.97 -11.09 -5.13
CA GLY A 112 -3.85 -10.28 -6.35
C GLY A 112 -4.39 -8.85 -6.23
N PHE A 113 -5.01 -8.50 -5.10
CA PHE A 113 -5.54 -7.15 -4.88
C PHE A 113 -4.43 -6.11 -5.03
N ARG A 114 -4.61 -5.18 -5.97
CA ARG A 114 -3.62 -4.18 -6.35
C ARG A 114 -4.26 -3.02 -7.07
N PHE A 115 -3.72 -1.82 -6.89
CA PHE A 115 -3.93 -0.71 -7.81
C PHE A 115 -2.75 0.26 -7.74
N THR A 116 -2.73 1.22 -8.66
CA THR A 116 -1.73 2.28 -8.70
C THR A 116 -2.42 3.63 -8.62
N VAL A 117 -1.87 4.56 -7.84
CA VAL A 117 -2.24 5.97 -7.89
C VAL A 117 -1.12 6.71 -8.59
N GLN A 118 -1.44 7.41 -9.67
CA GLN A 118 -0.47 8.11 -10.50
C GLN A 118 -0.90 9.54 -10.78
N ALA A 119 0.07 10.45 -10.87
CA ALA A 119 -0.18 11.82 -11.34
C ALA A 119 -0.57 11.80 -12.82
N CYS A 120 -1.62 12.55 -13.17
CA CYS A 120 -2.16 12.70 -14.51
C CYS A 120 -2.53 14.16 -14.73
N GLN A 121 -2.36 14.65 -15.95
CA GLN A 121 -2.86 15.97 -16.33
C GLN A 121 -4.28 15.81 -16.87
N ARG A 122 -5.23 16.58 -16.32
CA ARG A 122 -6.61 16.65 -16.76
C ARG A 122 -6.97 18.12 -16.95
N ASN A 123 -7.33 18.51 -18.16
CA ASN A 123 -7.68 19.90 -18.52
C ASN A 123 -6.61 20.91 -18.08
N GLY A 124 -5.33 20.57 -18.29
CA GLY A 124 -4.20 21.42 -17.90
C GLY A 124 -3.79 21.35 -16.42
N ILE A 125 -4.62 20.74 -15.56
CA ILE A 125 -4.39 20.66 -14.11
C ILE A 125 -3.83 19.28 -13.76
N TRP A 126 -2.82 19.26 -12.90
CA TRP A 126 -2.29 18.01 -12.35
C TRP A 126 -3.19 17.48 -11.23
N GLN A 127 -3.60 16.22 -11.36
CA GLN A 127 -4.42 15.48 -10.42
C GLN A 127 -3.88 14.05 -10.28
N PHE A 128 -4.41 13.28 -9.34
CA PHE A 128 -4.04 11.89 -9.12
C PHE A 128 -5.19 10.97 -9.48
N ARG A 129 -4.87 9.91 -10.22
CA ARG A 129 -5.83 8.92 -10.71
C ARG A 129 -5.49 7.53 -10.22
N VAL A 130 -6.50 6.79 -9.77
CA VAL A 130 -6.44 5.35 -9.51
C VAL A 130 -6.51 4.59 -10.84
N VAL A 131 -5.52 3.76 -11.12
CA VAL A 131 -5.39 3.00 -12.36
C VAL A 131 -4.87 1.58 -12.10
N HIS A 132 -4.95 0.71 -13.12
CA HIS A 132 -4.45 -0.67 -13.07
C HIS A 132 -4.97 -1.47 -11.86
N GLY A 133 -6.26 -1.29 -11.56
CA GLY A 133 -6.92 -1.86 -10.39
C GLY A 133 -7.39 -3.30 -10.57
N THR A 134 -7.10 -4.12 -9.58
CA THR A 134 -7.69 -5.43 -9.30
C THR A 134 -8.23 -5.38 -7.87
N PHE A 135 -9.55 -5.38 -7.72
CA PHE A 135 -10.24 -5.16 -6.42
C PHE A 135 -10.87 -6.43 -5.87
N VAL A 136 -10.18 -7.55 -6.06
CA VAL A 136 -10.61 -8.88 -5.60
C VAL A 136 -9.52 -9.48 -4.73
N HIS A 137 -9.88 -9.86 -3.51
CA HIS A 137 -9.01 -10.62 -2.62
C HIS A 137 -9.25 -12.12 -2.77
N ASN A 138 -8.23 -12.92 -2.51
CA ASN A 138 -8.32 -14.39 -2.46
C ASN A 138 -8.38 -14.94 -1.03
N HIS A 139 -8.73 -14.08 -0.08
CA HIS A 139 -8.89 -14.36 1.34
C HIS A 139 -9.97 -13.45 1.89
N ASP A 140 -10.51 -13.80 3.06
CA ASP A 140 -11.52 -12.98 3.71
C ASP A 140 -10.95 -11.64 4.15
N VAL A 141 -11.76 -10.60 4.00
CA VAL A 141 -11.49 -9.25 4.49
C VAL A 141 -12.58 -8.96 5.51
N THR A 142 -12.22 -9.03 6.80
CA THR A 142 -13.17 -8.90 7.91
C THR A 142 -12.72 -7.81 8.88
N ALA A 143 -13.68 -7.21 9.60
CA ALA A 143 -13.40 -6.24 10.66
C ALA A 143 -12.44 -6.81 11.71
N ASP A 144 -12.57 -8.09 12.08
CA ASP A 144 -11.68 -8.76 13.03
C ASP A 144 -10.24 -8.84 12.51
N SER A 145 -10.08 -9.24 11.24
CA SER A 145 -8.76 -9.31 10.60
C SER A 145 -8.12 -7.92 10.48
N PHE A 146 -8.94 -6.90 10.24
CA PHE A 146 -8.50 -5.50 10.19
C PHE A 146 -8.07 -5.03 11.58
N ALA A 147 -8.90 -5.21 12.61
CA ALA A 147 -8.61 -4.83 13.99
C ALA A 147 -7.43 -5.60 14.60
N ALA A 148 -7.07 -6.78 14.08
CA ALA A 148 -5.89 -7.51 14.49
C ALA A 148 -4.57 -6.86 14.05
N LEU A 149 -4.58 -5.98 13.04
CA LEU A 149 -3.36 -5.39 12.49
C LEU A 149 -2.83 -4.22 13.35
N PRO A 150 -1.53 -4.15 13.66
CA PRO A 150 -0.98 -3.03 14.44
C PRO A 150 -1.23 -1.65 13.80
N SER A 151 -1.24 -1.58 12.46
CA SER A 151 -1.46 -0.34 11.70
C SER A 151 -2.89 0.19 11.72
N SER A 152 -3.88 -0.62 12.11
CA SER A 152 -5.28 -0.19 12.25
C SER A 152 -5.63 0.23 13.68
N ARG A 153 -4.75 -0.07 14.65
CA ARG A 153 -4.90 0.25 16.09
C ARG A 153 -4.27 1.58 16.50
N GLY A 154 -3.89 2.43 15.54
CA GLY A 154 -3.28 3.73 15.84
C GLY A 154 -4.20 4.59 16.71
N LEU A 155 -3.68 5.10 17.81
CA LEU A 155 -4.32 6.16 18.59
C LEU A 155 -3.96 7.49 17.92
N ASP A 156 -4.96 8.17 17.35
CA ASP A 156 -4.83 9.55 16.88
C ASP A 156 -5.06 10.48 18.08
N ASP A 157 -4.02 10.64 18.90
CA ASP A 157 -4.01 11.53 20.08
C ASP A 157 -2.83 12.50 19.96
N ALA A 158 -3.16 13.77 19.76
CA ALA A 158 -2.21 14.87 19.62
C ALA A 158 -1.20 14.94 20.78
N ARG A 159 -1.56 14.48 21.99
CA ARG A 159 -0.64 14.42 23.14
C ARG A 159 0.40 13.32 22.98
N ILE A 160 0.03 12.20 22.39
CA ILE A 160 0.94 11.09 22.11
C ILE A 160 1.88 11.48 20.98
N GLU A 161 1.38 12.12 19.93
CA GLU A 161 2.21 12.60 18.80
C GLU A 161 3.27 13.60 19.26
N ALA A 162 2.88 14.63 20.04
CA ALA A 162 3.82 15.63 20.57
C ALA A 162 4.90 14.98 21.47
N ARG A 163 4.53 13.93 22.23
CA ARG A 163 5.48 13.18 23.06
C ARG A 163 6.46 12.36 22.22
N VAL A 164 6.00 11.72 21.14
CA VAL A 164 6.85 10.97 20.21
C VAL A 164 7.80 11.91 19.47
N GLU A 165 7.31 13.07 19.02
CA GLU A 165 8.13 14.10 18.37
C GLU A 165 9.24 14.60 19.29
N GLY A 166 8.91 14.91 20.55
CA GLY A 166 9.91 15.26 21.56
C GLY A 166 10.94 14.16 21.81
N MET A 167 10.54 12.89 21.80
CA MET A 167 11.44 11.73 21.94
C MET A 167 12.38 11.54 20.74
N LEU A 168 11.90 11.84 19.53
CA LEU A 168 12.71 11.79 18.30
C LEU A 168 13.69 12.97 18.23
N ALA A 169 13.28 14.17 18.63
CA ALA A 169 14.13 15.36 18.65
C ALA A 169 15.37 15.21 19.54
N VAL A 170 15.29 14.39 20.59
CA VAL A 170 16.39 14.13 21.52
C VAL A 170 17.09 12.78 21.28
N ASP A 171 16.79 12.12 20.16
CA ASP A 171 17.36 10.82 19.76
C ASP A 171 17.24 9.76 20.87
N SER A 172 16.11 9.77 21.60
CA SER A 172 15.93 8.92 22.77
C SER A 172 15.96 7.45 22.38
N LYS A 173 16.82 6.68 23.05
CA LYS A 173 16.97 5.25 22.78
C LYS A 173 15.83 4.46 23.43
N ARG A 174 15.42 3.39 22.75
CA ARG A 174 14.44 2.43 23.26
C ARG A 174 14.89 1.93 24.65
N SER A 175 14.05 2.10 25.65
CA SER A 175 14.30 1.59 27.00
C SER A 175 14.46 0.06 26.95
N LYS A 176 15.51 -0.44 27.60
CA LYS A 176 15.71 -1.88 27.80
C LYS A 176 14.74 -2.33 28.90
N ILE A 177 13.83 -3.23 28.55
CA ILE A 177 13.04 -3.94 29.54
C ILE A 177 13.90 -5.10 30.03
N TYR A 178 14.28 -5.07 31.30
CA TYR A 178 14.93 -6.19 31.96
C TYR A 178 13.84 -7.12 32.47
N HIS A 179 13.95 -8.41 32.11
CA HIS A 179 13.15 -9.50 32.66
C HIS A 179 13.99 -10.27 33.67
#